data_AF-A0A537YQH9-F1
#
_entry.id   AF-A0A537YQH9-F1
#
_cell.length_a   1.000
_cell.length_b   1.000
_cell.length_c   1.000
_cell.angle_alpha   90.00
_cell.angle_beta   90.00
_cell.angle_gamma   90.00
#
_symmetry.space_group_name_H-M   'P 1'
#
loop_
_entity.id
_entity.type
_entity.pdbx_description
1 polymer ?
#
loop_
_entity_poly.entity_id
_entity_poly.type
_entity_poly.pdbx_seq_one_letter_code
_entity_poly.pdbx_strand_id
1 'polypeptide(L)'
;MDRRPPHVREVTPIARKAAERAAKRAAKRAGGTVARTCAPRAGAALSGERGTMRRTRWILALLALTILLAACSKTAPQNTMNPHGPTAQTEKNLLVLVLWPAAAVFLVVEGGILLISIRFRHRKDRDRMPPQIHGNTRLEIGWTIAPAIVLAVIMVPTVSTIWQLARQPADAMQITVEGY
;
A
#
# COMPACT_ATOMS: atom_id res chain seq x y z
N MET A 1 31.89 -72.50 -29.06
CA MET A 1 32.53 -72.68 -27.74
C MET A 1 32.75 -71.27 -27.20
N ASP A 2 32.16 -70.78 -26.11
CA ASP A 2 31.94 -71.35 -24.77
C ASP A 2 30.71 -70.65 -24.12
N ARG A 3 29.91 -71.39 -23.34
CA ARG A 3 28.76 -70.89 -22.57
C ARG A 3 29.14 -70.96 -21.08
N ARG A 4 29.15 -69.83 -20.36
CA ARG A 4 29.01 -69.80 -18.88
C ARG A 4 28.18 -68.61 -18.36
N PRO A 5 27.35 -68.80 -17.31
CA PRO A 5 26.37 -67.84 -16.81
C PRO A 5 26.89 -66.90 -15.70
N PRO A 6 26.19 -65.77 -15.40
CA PRO A 6 26.59 -64.80 -14.38
C PRO A 6 26.33 -65.28 -12.94
N HIS A 7 27.31 -65.01 -12.07
CA HIS A 7 27.32 -65.32 -10.65
C HIS A 7 26.18 -64.63 -9.87
N VAL A 8 25.36 -65.43 -9.22
CA VAL A 8 24.40 -65.02 -8.18
C VAL A 8 25.18 -64.55 -6.94
N ARG A 9 25.01 -63.29 -6.53
CA ARG A 9 25.54 -62.78 -5.25
C ARG A 9 24.64 -63.27 -4.11
N GLU A 10 25.11 -64.26 -3.36
CA GLU A 10 24.50 -64.66 -2.08
C GLU A 10 24.51 -63.49 -1.10
N VAL A 11 23.33 -63.06 -0.68
CA VAL A 11 23.16 -62.09 0.40
C VAL A 11 23.41 -62.83 1.72
N THR A 12 24.48 -62.45 2.43
CA THR A 12 24.91 -63.09 3.67
C THR A 12 23.80 -63.10 4.74
N PRO A 13 23.64 -64.20 5.51
CA PRO A 13 22.56 -64.39 6.49
C PRO A 13 22.58 -63.38 7.64
N ILE A 14 23.70 -62.67 7.83
CA ILE A 14 23.88 -61.63 8.84
C ILE A 14 23.08 -60.36 8.48
N ALA A 15 23.04 -59.97 7.19
CA ALA A 15 22.29 -58.80 6.73
C ALA A 15 20.77 -59.00 6.90
N ARG A 16 20.29 -60.24 6.67
CA ARG A 16 18.89 -60.61 6.89
C ARG A 16 18.49 -60.54 8.37
N LYS A 17 19.34 -61.04 9.28
CA LYS A 17 19.09 -60.97 10.73
C LYS A 17 19.15 -59.53 11.26
N ALA A 18 19.97 -58.65 10.68
CA ALA A 18 20.00 -57.23 11.04
C ALA A 18 18.72 -56.51 10.61
N ALA A 19 18.21 -56.75 9.40
CA ALA A 19 16.95 -56.20 8.90
C ALA A 19 15.74 -56.66 9.74
N GLU A 20 15.69 -57.93 10.13
CA GLU A 20 14.62 -58.45 11.00
C GLU A 20 14.64 -57.83 12.40
N ARG A 21 15.83 -57.57 12.98
CA ARG A 21 15.94 -56.89 14.28
C ARG A 21 15.54 -55.42 14.20
N ALA A 22 15.82 -54.74 13.07
CA ALA A 22 15.37 -53.37 12.83
C ALA A 22 13.82 -53.30 12.69
N ALA A 23 13.22 -54.22 11.94
CA ALA A 23 11.76 -54.32 11.80
C ALA A 23 11.05 -54.60 13.14
N LYS A 24 11.61 -55.50 13.97
CA LYS A 24 11.05 -55.81 15.30
C LYS A 24 11.17 -54.64 16.28
N ARG A 25 12.23 -53.81 16.19
CA ARG A 25 12.36 -52.57 16.99
C ARG A 25 11.37 -51.49 16.56
N ALA A 26 11.07 -51.38 15.27
CA ALA A 26 10.03 -50.48 14.76
C ALA A 26 8.63 -50.89 15.24
N ALA A 27 8.30 -52.19 15.19
CA ALA A 27 7.03 -52.72 15.71
C ALA A 27 6.87 -52.52 17.22
N LYS A 28 7.94 -52.62 18.02
CA LYS A 28 7.90 -52.41 19.47
C LYS A 28 7.66 -50.94 19.87
N ARG A 29 8.01 -49.97 19.01
CA ARG A 29 7.67 -48.54 19.23
C ARG A 29 6.20 -48.21 18.94
N ALA A 30 5.49 -49.06 18.20
CA ALA A 30 4.07 -48.86 17.89
C ALA A 30 3.11 -49.34 19.01
N GLY A 31 3.61 -50.11 20.00
CA GLY A 31 2.80 -50.66 21.09
C GLY A 31 2.66 -49.78 22.35
N GLY A 32 3.19 -48.56 22.34
CA GLY A 32 3.15 -47.63 23.47
C GLY A 32 2.03 -46.59 23.31
N THR A 33 0.78 -47.02 23.44
CA THR A 33 -0.39 -46.14 23.51
C THR A 33 -0.38 -45.35 24.82
N VAL A 34 0.16 -44.13 24.81
CA VAL A 34 -0.34 -43.09 25.72
C VAL A 34 -1.54 -42.48 25.02
N ALA A 35 -2.73 -42.84 25.47
CA ALA A 35 -3.97 -42.17 25.10
C ALA A 35 -3.89 -40.70 25.54
N ARG A 36 -3.42 -39.82 24.67
CA ARG A 36 -3.77 -38.41 24.74
C ARG A 36 -5.19 -38.28 24.23
N THR A 37 -6.15 -38.31 25.14
CA THR A 37 -7.45 -37.69 24.93
C THR A 37 -7.22 -36.19 24.69
N CYS A 38 -7.03 -35.81 23.42
CA CYS A 38 -7.32 -34.45 22.98
C CYS A 38 -8.64 -34.57 22.23
N ALA A 39 -9.72 -34.23 22.93
CA ALA A 39 -11.03 -34.06 22.33
C ALA A 39 -10.92 -33.21 21.05
N PRO A 40 -11.76 -33.44 20.02
CA PRO A 40 -11.91 -32.42 18.99
C PRO A 40 -12.36 -31.17 19.73
N ARG A 41 -11.51 -30.13 19.75
CA ARG A 41 -11.97 -28.79 20.12
C ARG A 41 -13.10 -28.51 19.14
N ALA A 42 -14.32 -28.59 19.65
CA ALA A 42 -15.51 -28.16 18.95
C ALA A 42 -15.13 -26.87 18.26
N GLY A 43 -15.25 -26.87 16.92
CA GLY A 43 -15.06 -25.68 16.14
C GLY A 43 -15.91 -24.61 16.79
N ALA A 44 -15.26 -23.66 17.45
CA ALA A 44 -15.84 -22.36 17.71
C ALA A 44 -16.11 -21.83 16.32
N ALA A 45 -17.34 -22.06 15.85
CA ALA A 45 -17.91 -21.33 14.77
C ALA A 45 -17.68 -19.87 15.13
N LEU A 46 -16.77 -19.20 14.43
CA LEU A 46 -16.76 -17.74 14.33
C LEU A 46 -17.96 -17.36 13.46
N SER A 47 -19.14 -17.73 13.96
CA SER A 47 -20.44 -17.29 13.50
C SER A 47 -20.59 -15.87 14.02
N GLY A 48 -20.52 -14.90 13.11
CA GLY A 48 -21.30 -13.68 13.31
C GLY A 48 -20.58 -12.34 13.32
N GLU A 49 -19.36 -12.20 12.81
CA GLU A 49 -18.78 -10.84 12.62
C GLU A 49 -19.18 -10.16 11.30
N ARG A 50 -20.22 -10.65 10.61
CA ARG A 50 -20.74 -9.97 9.42
C ARG A 50 -21.54 -8.70 9.78
N GLY A 51 -22.11 -8.64 10.99
CA GLY A 51 -22.96 -7.53 11.43
C GLY A 51 -22.19 -6.34 12.01
N THR A 52 -21.14 -6.60 12.80
CA THR A 52 -20.29 -5.59 13.44
C THR A 52 -19.43 -4.84 12.43
N MET A 53 -18.79 -5.53 11.49
CA MET A 53 -18.01 -4.89 10.41
C MET A 53 -18.84 -3.92 9.56
N ARG A 54 -20.11 -4.24 9.26
CA ARG A 54 -20.96 -3.37 8.46
C ARG A 54 -21.35 -2.11 9.24
N ARG A 55 -21.70 -2.24 10.53
CA ARG A 55 -22.03 -1.09 11.41
C ARG A 55 -20.82 -0.20 11.66
N THR A 56 -19.65 -0.77 11.95
CA THR A 56 -18.40 -0.01 12.14
C THR A 56 -18.00 0.75 10.87
N ARG A 57 -18.17 0.15 9.67
CA ARG A 57 -17.91 0.85 8.40
C ARG A 57 -18.86 2.03 8.16
N TRP A 58 -20.14 1.90 8.54
CA TRP A 58 -21.09 3.02 8.47
C TRP A 58 -20.77 4.11 9.48
N ILE A 59 -20.37 3.75 10.71
CA ILE A 59 -19.96 4.71 11.73
C ILE A 59 -18.69 5.46 11.28
N LEU A 60 -17.69 4.76 10.74
CA LEU A 60 -16.48 5.39 10.20
C LEU A 60 -16.78 6.26 8.98
N ALA A 61 -17.69 5.84 8.09
CA ALA A 61 -18.11 6.63 6.95
C ALA A 61 -18.86 7.90 7.38
N LEU A 62 -19.75 7.80 8.37
CA LEU A 62 -20.45 8.95 8.94
C LEU A 62 -19.49 9.90 9.67
N LEU A 63 -18.52 9.37 10.41
CA LEU A 63 -17.48 10.16 11.07
C LEU A 63 -16.58 10.87 10.05
N ALA A 64 -16.16 10.16 9.00
CA ALA A 64 -15.38 10.76 7.91
C ALA A 64 -16.19 11.86 7.21
N LEU A 65 -17.49 11.64 6.98
CA LEU A 65 -18.40 12.62 6.39
C LEU A 65 -18.55 13.84 7.31
N THR A 66 -18.78 13.67 8.61
CA THR A 66 -18.91 14.79 9.54
C THR A 66 -17.63 15.60 9.65
N ILE A 67 -16.46 14.95 9.69
CA ILE A 67 -15.15 15.63 9.65
C ILE A 67 -15.00 16.42 8.35
N LEU A 68 -15.37 15.82 7.21
CA LEU A 68 -15.29 16.48 5.90
C LEU A 68 -16.20 17.73 5.83
N LEU A 69 -17.42 17.66 6.38
CA LEU A 69 -18.35 18.79 6.43
C LEU A 69 -17.92 19.88 7.44
N ALA A 70 -17.27 19.50 8.54
CA ALA A 70 -16.84 20.43 9.58
C ALA A 70 -15.50 21.13 9.27
N ALA A 71 -14.77 20.68 8.24
CA ALA A 71 -13.43 21.17 7.94
C ALA A 71 -13.37 22.65 7.48
N CYS A 72 -14.49 23.25 7.08
CA CYS A 72 -14.54 24.63 6.60
C CYS A 72 -15.14 25.56 7.66
N SER A 73 -14.30 26.37 8.32
CA SER A 73 -14.75 27.44 9.23
C SER A 73 -14.58 28.80 8.56
N LYS A 74 -15.67 29.57 8.46
CA LYS A 74 -15.65 30.94 7.90
C LYS A 74 -15.26 32.01 8.92
N THR A 75 -15.24 31.69 10.21
CA THR A 75 -15.08 32.64 11.31
C THR A 75 -13.76 32.51 12.06
N ALA A 76 -12.78 31.80 11.48
CA ALA A 76 -11.44 31.70 12.05
C ALA A 76 -10.72 33.06 11.97
N PRO A 77 -10.19 33.60 13.09
CA PRO A 77 -9.51 34.89 13.10
C PRO A 77 -8.18 34.87 12.32
N GLN A 78 -7.58 33.69 12.15
CA GLN A 78 -6.43 33.47 11.28
C GLN A 78 -6.87 32.57 10.11
N ASN A 79 -6.91 33.14 8.91
CA ASN A 79 -7.33 32.43 7.71
C ASN A 79 -6.44 32.80 6.52
N THR A 80 -5.59 31.87 6.09
CA THR A 80 -4.74 32.00 4.89
C THR A 80 -5.55 32.18 3.60
N MET A 81 -6.80 31.73 3.57
CA MET A 81 -7.69 31.86 2.40
C MET A 81 -8.42 33.21 2.32
N ASN A 82 -8.30 34.07 3.34
CA ASN A 82 -8.85 35.43 3.37
C ASN A 82 -7.72 36.48 3.58
N PRO A 83 -6.88 36.72 2.55
CA PRO A 83 -5.72 37.59 2.66
C PRO A 83 -6.15 39.06 2.79
N HIS A 84 -5.40 39.79 3.61
CA HIS A 84 -5.49 41.24 3.71
C HIS A 84 -4.16 41.85 3.25
N GLY A 85 -4.24 42.74 2.25
CA GLY A 85 -3.07 43.39 1.65
C GLY A 85 -2.62 42.77 0.32
N PRO A 86 -1.81 43.52 -0.47
CA PRO A 86 -1.44 43.13 -1.84
C PRO A 86 -0.49 41.93 -1.91
N THR A 87 0.44 41.82 -0.96
CA THR A 87 1.39 40.70 -0.84
C THR A 87 0.67 39.37 -0.61
N ALA A 88 -0.17 39.32 0.44
CA ALA A 88 -0.94 38.14 0.79
C ALA A 88 -1.93 37.73 -0.33
N GLN A 89 -2.48 38.70 -1.07
CA GLN A 89 -3.34 38.42 -2.21
C GLN A 89 -2.58 37.77 -3.37
N THR A 90 -1.33 38.18 -3.60
CA THR A 90 -0.45 37.58 -4.60
C THR A 90 -0.08 36.14 -4.23
N GLU A 91 0.27 35.90 -2.97
CA GLU A 91 0.52 34.56 -2.43
C GLU A 91 -0.69 33.63 -2.55
N LYS A 92 -1.90 34.12 -2.22
CA LYS A 92 -3.14 33.34 -2.42
C LYS A 92 -3.33 32.94 -3.88
N ASN A 93 -3.09 33.86 -4.82
CA ASN A 93 -3.26 33.59 -6.24
C ASN A 93 -2.28 32.49 -6.71
N LEU A 94 -1.03 32.53 -6.25
CA LEU A 94 -0.06 31.45 -6.49
C LEU A 94 -0.50 30.13 -5.86
N LEU A 95 -1.00 30.16 -4.63
CA LEU A 95 -1.49 28.95 -3.96
C LEU A 95 -2.62 28.30 -4.77
N VAL A 96 -3.61 29.08 -5.19
CA VAL A 96 -4.73 28.58 -6.01
C VAL A 96 -4.24 28.05 -7.36
N LEU A 97 -3.26 28.70 -7.98
CA LEU A 97 -2.63 28.24 -9.22
C LEU A 97 -1.99 26.86 -9.05
N VAL A 98 -1.26 26.60 -7.96
CA VAL A 98 -0.60 25.31 -7.69
C VAL A 98 -1.58 24.24 -7.21
N LEU A 99 -2.66 24.64 -6.53
CA LEU A 99 -3.65 23.72 -5.99
C LEU A 99 -4.41 22.97 -7.09
N TRP A 100 -4.70 23.63 -8.23
CA TRP A 100 -5.39 22.99 -9.36
C TRP A 100 -4.64 21.80 -9.98
N PRO A 101 -3.38 21.93 -10.43
CA PRO A 101 -2.63 20.79 -10.95
C PRO A 101 -2.37 19.74 -9.87
N ALA A 102 -2.16 20.13 -8.61
CA ALA A 102 -2.03 19.18 -7.50
C ALA A 102 -3.30 18.33 -7.32
N ALA A 103 -4.48 18.97 -7.34
CA ALA A 103 -5.77 18.27 -7.28
C ALA A 103 -5.99 17.37 -8.50
N ALA A 104 -5.60 17.80 -9.70
CA ALA A 104 -5.69 16.98 -10.90
C ALA A 104 -4.83 15.70 -10.80
N VAL A 105 -3.57 15.83 -10.37
CA VAL A 105 -2.68 14.68 -10.15
C VAL A 105 -3.25 13.74 -9.08
N PHE A 106 -3.73 14.30 -7.97
CA PHE A 106 -4.38 13.52 -6.91
C PHE A 106 -5.54 12.68 -7.45
N LEU A 107 -6.46 13.29 -8.21
CA LEU A 107 -7.60 12.57 -8.78
C LEU A 107 -7.18 11.49 -9.78
N VAL A 108 -6.15 11.73 -10.60
CA VAL A 108 -5.64 10.73 -11.55
C VAL A 108 -5.03 9.54 -10.82
N VAL A 109 -4.21 9.79 -9.80
CA VAL A 109 -3.53 8.73 -9.02
C VAL A 109 -4.54 7.94 -8.19
N GLU A 110 -5.36 8.61 -7.39
CA GLU A 110 -6.39 7.96 -6.57
C GLU A 110 -7.42 7.23 -7.43
N GLY A 111 -7.87 7.86 -8.52
CA GLY A 111 -8.76 7.23 -9.49
C GLY A 111 -8.15 5.99 -10.13
N GLY A 112 -6.87 6.04 -10.50
CA GLY A 112 -6.13 4.90 -11.04
C GLY A 112 -6.01 3.76 -10.03
N ILE A 113 -5.65 4.06 -8.78
CA ILE A 113 -5.55 3.09 -7.69
C ILE A 113 -6.90 2.44 -7.42
N LEU A 114 -7.98 3.22 -7.29
CA LEU A 114 -9.33 2.72 -7.06
C LEU A 114 -9.80 1.84 -8.24
N LEU A 115 -9.56 2.29 -9.47
CA LEU A 115 -9.91 1.54 -10.67
C LEU A 115 -9.19 0.20 -10.70
N ILE A 116 -7.87 0.18 -10.47
CA ILE A 116 -7.08 -1.05 -10.45
C ILE A 116 -7.56 -1.97 -9.32
N SER A 117 -7.77 -1.41 -8.13
CA SER A 117 -8.21 -2.14 -6.94
C SER A 117 -9.58 -2.81 -7.13
N ILE A 118 -10.51 -2.17 -7.82
CA ILE A 118 -11.85 -2.74 -8.10
C ILE A 118 -11.79 -3.71 -9.27
N ARG A 119 -11.09 -3.34 -10.35
CA ARG A 119 -11.08 -4.06 -11.63
C ARG A 119 -10.26 -5.33 -11.62
N PHE A 120 -9.17 -5.36 -10.86
CA PHE A 120 -8.25 -6.51 -10.74
C PHE A 120 -8.33 -7.23 -9.40
N ARG A 121 -9.37 -6.92 -8.59
CA ARG A 121 -9.65 -7.67 -7.37
C ARG A 121 -9.81 -9.17 -7.68
N HIS A 122 -9.07 -10.01 -6.96
CA HIS A 122 -9.18 -11.46 -7.10
C HIS A 122 -10.62 -11.92 -6.87
N ARG A 123 -11.09 -12.84 -7.71
CA ARG A 123 -12.42 -13.44 -7.62
C ARG A 123 -12.27 -14.96 -7.66
N LYS A 124 -13.07 -15.66 -6.85
CA LYS A 124 -12.99 -17.11 -6.63
C LYS A 124 -13.23 -17.94 -7.90
N ASP A 125 -13.83 -17.35 -8.92
CA ASP A 125 -14.09 -17.94 -10.24
C ASP A 125 -12.92 -17.77 -11.22
N ARG A 126 -11.81 -17.14 -10.81
CA ARG A 126 -10.68 -16.81 -11.68
C ARG A 126 -9.35 -17.35 -11.11
N ASP A 127 -9.11 -18.63 -11.34
CA ASP A 127 -7.84 -19.32 -11.01
C ASP A 127 -6.78 -19.24 -12.11
N ARG A 128 -6.88 -18.24 -13.00
CA ARG A 128 -5.89 -18.02 -14.06
C ARG A 128 -4.75 -17.14 -13.55
N MET A 129 -3.52 -17.64 -13.68
CA MET A 129 -2.29 -16.87 -13.43
C MET A 129 -2.27 -15.59 -14.31
N PRO A 130 -2.03 -14.39 -13.75
CA PRO A 130 -1.94 -13.18 -14.55
C PRO A 130 -0.69 -13.19 -15.45
N PRO A 131 -0.72 -12.50 -16.61
CA PRO A 131 0.44 -12.39 -17.46
C PRO A 131 1.58 -11.66 -16.74
N GLN A 132 2.79 -12.21 -16.77
CA GLN A 132 4.00 -11.59 -16.21
C GLN A 132 4.55 -10.52 -17.16
N ILE A 133 4.01 -9.31 -17.02
CA ILE A 133 4.51 -8.12 -17.70
C ILE A 133 5.56 -7.43 -16.83
N HIS A 134 6.72 -7.10 -17.40
CA HIS A 134 7.83 -6.51 -16.66
C HIS A 134 7.83 -4.97 -16.69
N GLY A 135 7.18 -4.35 -17.67
CA GLY A 135 7.14 -2.90 -17.80
C GLY A 135 6.68 -2.44 -19.17
N ASN A 136 6.68 -1.12 -19.36
CA ASN A 136 6.38 -0.50 -20.64
C ASN A 136 7.18 0.80 -20.74
N THR A 137 8.31 0.75 -21.46
CA THR A 137 9.24 1.87 -21.59
C THR A 137 8.59 3.15 -22.13
N ARG A 138 7.60 3.03 -23.03
CA ARG A 138 6.89 4.21 -23.55
C ARG A 138 6.03 4.87 -22.48
N LEU A 139 5.37 4.06 -21.66
CA LEU A 139 4.58 4.53 -20.53
C LEU A 139 5.48 5.13 -19.44
N GLU A 140 6.64 4.50 -19.21
CA GLU A 140 7.68 4.98 -18.29
C GLU A 140 8.19 6.38 -18.64
N ILE A 141 8.52 6.60 -19.91
CA ILE A 141 8.94 7.92 -20.39
C ILE A 141 7.80 8.93 -20.26
N GLY A 142 6.57 8.54 -20.64
CA GLY A 142 5.40 9.42 -20.59
C GLY A 142 5.08 9.92 -19.18
N TRP A 143 5.09 9.03 -18.20
CA TRP A 143 4.77 9.42 -16.82
C TRP A 143 5.90 10.15 -16.10
N THR A 144 7.12 10.16 -16.62
CA THR A 144 8.23 10.95 -16.04
C THR A 144 8.26 12.35 -16.65
N ILE A 145 7.99 12.46 -17.95
CA ILE A 145 7.91 13.75 -18.64
C ILE A 145 6.70 14.57 -18.14
N ALA A 146 5.54 13.93 -17.95
CA ALA A 146 4.33 14.66 -17.55
C ALA A 146 4.50 15.44 -16.21
N PRO A 147 4.98 14.84 -15.11
CA PRO A 147 5.29 15.57 -13.88
C PRO A 147 6.37 16.64 -14.06
N ALA A 148 7.42 16.36 -14.85
CA ALA A 148 8.49 17.33 -15.10
C ALA A 148 7.95 18.61 -15.78
N ILE A 149 7.05 18.47 -16.76
CA ILE A 149 6.40 19.61 -17.43
C ILE A 149 5.52 20.39 -16.46
N VAL A 150 4.73 19.71 -15.62
CA VAL A 150 3.87 20.38 -14.62
C VAL A 150 4.71 21.25 -13.68
N LEU A 151 5.84 20.72 -13.19
CA LEU A 151 6.77 21.48 -12.34
C LEU A 151 7.40 22.67 -13.08
N ALA A 152 7.83 22.48 -14.34
CA ALA A 152 8.40 23.56 -15.14
C ALA A 152 7.41 24.71 -15.37
N VAL A 153 6.13 24.41 -15.60
CA VAL A 153 5.08 25.42 -15.78
C VAL A 153 4.83 26.19 -14.49
N ILE A 154 4.78 25.51 -13.34
CA ILE A 154 4.56 26.15 -12.03
C ILE A 154 5.77 27.02 -11.64
N MET A 155 6.98 26.61 -12.00
CA MET A 155 8.22 27.30 -11.64
C MET A 155 8.25 28.76 -12.12
N VAL A 156 7.76 29.05 -13.33
CA VAL A 156 7.82 30.38 -13.94
C VAL A 156 7.10 31.46 -13.09
N PRO A 157 5.80 31.34 -12.78
CA PRO A 157 5.12 32.32 -11.94
C PRO A 157 5.67 32.33 -10.51
N THR A 158 6.06 31.19 -9.95
CA THR A 158 6.65 31.14 -8.60
C THR A 158 7.92 31.96 -8.50
N VAL A 159 8.89 31.75 -9.40
CA VAL A 159 10.15 32.51 -9.40
C VAL A 159 9.91 33.98 -9.70
N SER A 160 9.03 34.30 -10.66
CA SER A 160 8.67 35.69 -10.96
C SER A 160 8.09 36.41 -9.74
N THR A 161 7.18 35.79 -9.00
CA THR A 161 6.59 36.39 -7.81
C THR A 161 7.60 36.58 -6.69
N ILE A 162 8.54 35.66 -6.48
CA ILE A 162 9.62 35.84 -5.49
C ILE A 162 10.36 37.16 -5.75
N TRP A 163 10.74 37.43 -7.00
CA TRP A 163 11.43 38.68 -7.36
C TRP A 163 10.55 39.92 -7.25
N GLN A 164 9.25 39.80 -7.53
CA GLN A 164 8.32 40.91 -7.37
C GLN A 164 8.13 41.28 -5.90
N LEU A 165 8.01 40.28 -5.02
CA LEU A 165 7.75 40.45 -3.61
C LEU A 165 8.99 40.89 -2.82
N ALA A 166 10.19 40.61 -3.33
CA ALA A 166 11.44 41.07 -2.75
C ALA A 166 11.69 42.58 -2.91
N ARG A 167 10.93 43.28 -3.76
CA ARG A 167 11.09 44.72 -3.99
C ARG A 167 10.47 45.50 -2.83
N GLN A 168 11.26 46.37 -2.21
CA GLN A 168 10.75 47.30 -1.20
C GLN A 168 10.32 48.63 -1.85
N PRO A 169 9.19 49.22 -1.43
CA PRO A 169 8.81 50.56 -1.85
C PRO A 169 9.80 51.60 -1.31
N ALA A 170 10.11 52.62 -2.13
CA ALA A 170 11.12 53.64 -1.80
C ALA A 170 10.67 54.59 -0.67
N ASP A 171 9.37 54.69 -0.43
CA ASP A 171 8.69 55.58 0.51
C ASP A 171 8.09 54.84 1.72
N ALA A 172 8.61 53.65 2.04
CA ALA A 172 8.09 52.82 3.12
C ALA A 172 8.42 53.38 4.51
N MET A 173 7.43 53.35 5.41
CA MET A 173 7.63 53.60 6.85
C MET A 173 8.47 52.48 7.47
N GLN A 174 9.56 52.86 8.16
CA GLN A 174 10.45 51.92 8.83
C GLN A 174 9.92 51.60 10.24
N ILE A 175 9.76 50.32 10.55
CA ILE A 175 9.31 49.82 11.86
C ILE A 175 10.32 48.76 12.31
N THR A 176 10.97 48.98 13.46
CA THR A 176 11.85 47.99 14.08
C THR A 176 11.03 47.08 14.99
N VAL A 177 11.14 45.77 14.79
CA VAL A 177 10.45 44.75 15.59
C VAL A 177 11.51 43.94 16.33
N GLU A 178 11.46 43.96 17.67
CA GLU A 178 12.33 43.17 18.54
C GLU A 178 11.52 42.03 19.17
N GLY A 179 11.97 40.79 19.00
CA GLY A 179 11.41 39.61 19.67
C GLY A 179 12.16 39.34 20.96
N TYR A 180 11.45 39.22 22.08
CA TYR A 180 11.97 38.91 23.42
C TYR A 180 11.60 37.50 23.85
#